data_AF-A0A8T2U7F2-F1
#
_entry.id   AF-A0A8T2U7F2-F1
#
_cell.length_a   1.000
_cell.length_b   1.000
_cell.length_c   1.000
_cell.angle_alpha   90.00
_cell.angle_beta   90.00
_cell.angle_gamma   90.00
#
_symmetry.space_group_name_H-M   'P 1'
#
loop_
_entity.id
_entity.type
_entity.pdbx_description
1 polymer ?
#
loop_
_entity_poly.entity_id
_entity_poly.type
_entity_poly.pdbx_seq_one_letter_code
_entity_poly.pdbx_strand_id
1 'polypeptide(L)'
;MINPSSHSTKPDLSCNLIEVDLAIPDHEKHHRNIGDLNGASAAVQERHSLTKKEKDMITNLAIISADEVVKLTSCNESLWIVSTGNKEETLDYEEYTLRFPQTIGPLRDGYCLTASRALATVAADAYFILDSFLDMKCWQDLFPCIITKADVGEVISSGDETTRDGALQLMFAEFQMPSPVVPTRKVYFLRFCKLVNEVTWAIVDVSVDNLRGDSPSALYGYRRRPSGCLIQRVHDGLSKVIWIEHSEFDASIHQHAYKKLVVSGKAFGAQMWLSALKMQCARHAILTTSIMSIRLVRDVECDEARAVALIMLGQQITMQLCNSVKASPRWTPITGSKSKNEERVMIRETLVNPNSISTMVVTAATSVRLPVPPCRVFNFLTDPCTRKEWDVLSLNGAMEEIIGIPTCQESGSHVSLLRPKLGDGKMFILQECRSDDFSSTLVYAPADMISINAAVREVGTTGKFVYNGKPILPSGFIIVPEGQPIEKTPGSEAERMETKGGSLMTVAFQLLISSEHPLNSTVELIQMMVALVCNTVDNIKSGLKCNCPSYEHEPTNSQTVISKEL
;
A
#
# COMPACT_ATOMS: atom_id res chain seq x y z
N MET A 1 19.50 -21.23 -63.23
CA MET A 1 19.81 -19.80 -63.32
C MET A 1 18.82 -19.02 -62.47
N ILE A 2 19.36 -18.31 -61.47
CA ILE A 2 18.91 -17.01 -60.93
C ILE A 2 17.61 -16.96 -60.09
N ASN A 3 17.84 -17.02 -58.77
CA ASN A 3 17.45 -16.12 -57.66
C ASN A 3 16.02 -15.59 -57.41
N PRO A 4 15.61 -15.50 -56.12
CA PRO A 4 14.39 -14.87 -55.61
C PRO A 4 14.60 -13.43 -55.08
N SER A 5 13.54 -12.62 -55.01
CA SER A 5 13.48 -11.34 -54.27
C SER A 5 12.00 -10.98 -54.01
N SER A 6 11.50 -11.14 -52.79
CA SER A 6 11.32 -10.11 -51.74
C SER A 6 10.24 -9.05 -52.02
N HIS A 7 9.19 -9.02 -51.20
CA HIS A 7 8.81 -7.87 -50.36
C HIS A 7 7.66 -8.27 -49.44
N SER A 8 7.96 -8.50 -48.16
CA SER A 8 6.96 -8.49 -47.08
C SER A 8 6.71 -7.05 -46.67
N THR A 9 5.48 -6.60 -46.81
CA THR A 9 4.97 -5.35 -46.25
C THR A 9 4.99 -5.42 -44.71
N LYS A 10 5.76 -4.53 -44.09
CA LYS A 10 5.67 -4.23 -42.65
C LYS A 10 4.31 -3.58 -42.35
N PRO A 11 3.65 -3.87 -41.22
CA PRO A 11 2.51 -3.09 -40.78
C PRO A 11 2.97 -1.71 -40.30
N ASP A 12 2.31 -0.69 -40.85
CA ASP A 12 2.50 0.72 -40.54
C ASP A 12 1.88 1.01 -39.16
N LEU A 13 2.71 1.38 -38.18
CA LEU A 13 2.28 1.83 -36.85
C LEU A 13 2.02 3.34 -36.91
N SER A 14 1.00 3.74 -37.67
CA SER A 14 0.46 5.09 -37.58
C SER A 14 -0.49 5.16 -36.38
N CYS A 15 0.07 5.37 -35.18
CA CYS A 15 -0.72 5.87 -34.07
C CYS A 15 -1.25 7.25 -34.47
N ASN A 16 -2.56 7.38 -34.63
CA ASN A 16 -3.24 8.66 -34.72
C ASN A 16 -2.93 9.43 -33.43
N LEU A 17 -1.97 10.34 -33.50
CA LEU A 17 -1.71 11.34 -32.48
C LEU A 17 -2.95 12.23 -32.40
N ILE A 18 -3.77 12.01 -31.38
CA ILE A 18 -4.68 13.04 -30.89
C ILE A 18 -3.77 14.08 -30.25
N GLU A 19 -3.66 15.28 -30.85
CA GLU A 19 -3.08 16.45 -30.20
C GLU A 19 -3.88 16.73 -28.93
N VAL A 20 -3.32 16.34 -27.78
CA VAL A 20 -3.83 16.76 -26.47
C VAL A 20 -2.90 17.86 -25.99
N ASP A 21 -3.36 19.11 -26.06
CA ASP A 21 -2.72 20.26 -25.43
C ASP A 21 -2.72 20.06 -23.90
N LEU A 22 -1.72 19.34 -23.40
CA LEU A 22 -1.44 19.18 -21.97
C LEU A 22 -0.54 20.33 -21.53
N ALA A 23 -1.12 21.33 -20.88
CA ALA A 23 -0.35 22.36 -20.20
C ALA A 23 0.41 21.71 -19.02
N ILE A 24 1.74 21.65 -19.12
CA ILE A 24 2.63 21.30 -18.01
C ILE A 24 3.06 22.61 -17.33
N PRO A 25 3.05 22.70 -15.99
CA PRO A 25 3.57 23.89 -15.31
C PRO A 25 5.04 24.17 -15.69
N ASP A 26 5.40 25.44 -15.93
CA ASP A 26 6.75 25.86 -16.33
C ASP A 26 7.87 25.25 -15.46
N HIS A 27 8.74 24.45 -16.10
CA HIS A 27 9.93 23.84 -15.48
C HIS A 27 10.91 24.87 -14.88
N GLU A 28 10.91 26.13 -15.34
CA GLU A 28 11.85 27.15 -14.88
C GLU A 28 11.58 27.66 -13.45
N LYS A 29 10.35 27.52 -12.93
CA LYS A 29 10.01 28.00 -11.58
C LYS A 29 10.28 26.97 -10.48
N HIS A 30 10.55 25.71 -10.81
CA HIS A 30 10.83 24.66 -9.80
C HIS A 30 12.31 24.48 -9.46
N HIS A 31 13.23 25.05 -10.27
CA HIS A 31 14.67 25.02 -9.94
C HIS A 31 15.10 26.10 -8.94
N ARG A 32 14.27 27.13 -8.69
CA ARG A 32 14.52 28.15 -7.65
C ARG A 32 13.68 27.88 -6.40
N ASN A 33 13.88 26.73 -5.77
CA ASN A 33 13.56 26.49 -4.35
C ASN A 33 14.21 25.19 -3.84
N ILE A 34 15.43 24.90 -4.30
CA ILE A 34 16.29 23.83 -3.75
C ILE A 34 17.06 24.33 -2.50
N GLY A 35 16.58 25.44 -1.89
CA GLY A 35 17.18 26.09 -0.71
C GLY A 35 16.45 25.85 0.62
N ASP A 36 15.24 25.28 0.63
CA ASP A 36 14.46 25.08 1.87
C ASP A 36 14.51 23.65 2.43
N LEU A 37 15.59 22.93 2.16
CA LEU A 37 15.84 21.62 2.79
C LEU A 37 16.43 21.69 4.20
N ASN A 38 16.58 22.89 4.77
CA ASN A 38 16.91 23.06 6.20
C ASN A 38 15.76 23.63 7.04
N GLY A 39 14.63 24.06 6.44
CA GLY A 39 13.51 24.66 7.18
C GLY A 39 12.60 23.69 7.94
N ALA A 40 12.62 22.40 7.58
CA ALA A 40 11.90 21.33 8.31
C ALA A 40 12.84 20.34 9.02
N SER A 41 14.15 20.62 8.99
CA SER A 41 15.16 20.05 9.90
C SER A 41 15.52 21.03 11.02
N ALA A 42 15.00 22.27 10.99
CA ALA A 42 15.22 23.31 11.99
C ALA A 42 14.07 23.42 13.02
N ALA A 43 13.33 22.33 13.23
CA ALA A 43 12.65 22.06 14.49
C ALA A 43 13.13 20.71 15.04
N VAL A 44 14.46 20.51 15.07
CA VAL A 44 15.02 19.79 16.22
C VAL A 44 14.79 20.73 17.40
N GLN A 45 13.57 20.72 17.92
CA GLN A 45 13.31 21.10 19.30
C GLN A 45 14.38 20.34 20.08
N GLU A 46 15.26 21.06 20.78
CA GLU A 46 16.22 20.46 21.70
C GLU A 46 15.43 19.38 22.45
N ARG A 47 15.67 18.10 22.13
CA ARG A 47 14.94 16.98 22.73
C ARG A 47 15.51 16.88 24.14
N HIS A 48 15.12 17.79 25.02
CA HIS A 48 15.39 17.65 26.44
C HIS A 48 14.77 16.33 26.85
N SER A 49 15.60 15.45 27.42
CA SER A 49 15.18 14.15 27.93
C SER A 49 13.93 14.29 28.79
N LEU A 50 13.09 13.26 28.78
CA LEU A 50 11.89 13.25 29.61
C LEU A 50 12.30 13.37 31.09
N THR A 51 11.66 14.28 31.81
CA THR A 51 11.80 14.41 33.26
C THR A 51 11.25 13.17 33.95
N LYS A 52 11.67 12.92 35.20
CA LYS A 52 11.15 11.79 35.98
C LYS A 52 9.61 11.79 36.09
N LYS A 53 9.02 12.97 36.34
CA LYS A 53 7.55 13.13 36.43
C LYS A 53 6.86 12.79 35.11
N GLU A 54 7.42 13.20 33.98
CA GLU A 54 6.88 12.86 32.65
C GLU A 54 6.97 11.34 32.42
N LYS A 55 8.10 10.71 32.77
CA LYS A 55 8.29 9.26 32.68
C LYS A 55 7.29 8.49 33.52
N ASP A 56 7.04 8.92 34.75
CA ASP A 56 6.06 8.28 35.64
C ASP A 56 4.63 8.40 35.05
N MET A 57 4.28 9.55 34.49
CA MET A 57 2.98 9.79 33.86
C MET A 57 2.75 8.92 32.62
N ILE A 58 3.72 8.86 31.70
CA ILE A 58 3.60 8.04 30.49
C ILE A 58 3.65 6.54 30.79
N THR A 59 4.40 6.13 31.82
CA THR A 59 4.42 4.74 32.26
C THR A 59 3.04 4.32 32.77
N ASN A 60 2.38 5.17 33.58
CA ASN A 60 1.01 4.90 34.03
C ASN A 60 0.03 4.84 32.85
N LEU A 61 0.12 5.78 31.90
CA LEU A 61 -0.70 5.75 30.68
C LEU A 61 -0.53 4.45 29.90
N ALA A 62 0.70 3.97 29.72
CA ALA A 62 1.00 2.73 29.03
C ALA A 62 0.37 1.51 29.73
N ILE A 63 0.45 1.44 31.07
CA ILE A 63 -0.13 0.35 31.87
C ILE A 63 -1.66 0.32 31.74
N ILE A 64 -2.32 1.47 31.88
CA ILE A 64 -3.78 1.56 31.75
C ILE A 64 -4.21 1.22 30.31
N SER A 65 -3.47 1.69 29.31
CA SER A 65 -3.74 1.39 27.90
C SER A 65 -3.57 -0.10 27.58
N ALA A 66 -2.66 -0.80 28.26
CA ALA A 66 -2.50 -2.24 28.08
C ALA A 66 -3.69 -3.04 28.60
N ASP A 67 -4.21 -2.70 29.78
CA ASP A 67 -5.43 -3.30 30.32
C ASP A 67 -6.63 -3.05 29.39
N GLU A 68 -6.75 -1.85 28.81
CA GLU A 68 -7.77 -1.52 27.81
C GLU A 68 -7.67 -2.39 26.56
N VAL A 69 -6.48 -2.52 25.95
CA VAL A 69 -6.29 -3.35 24.74
C VAL A 69 -6.59 -4.82 25.02
N VAL A 70 -6.15 -5.35 26.17
CA VAL A 70 -6.46 -6.75 26.57
C VAL A 70 -7.99 -6.96 26.65
N LYS A 71 -8.73 -6.03 27.25
CA LYS A 71 -10.19 -6.09 27.30
C LYS A 71 -10.84 -5.99 25.92
N LEU A 72 -10.39 -5.07 25.07
CA LEU A 72 -10.89 -4.90 23.70
C LEU A 72 -10.70 -6.16 22.83
N THR A 73 -9.67 -6.96 23.08
CA THR A 73 -9.43 -8.21 22.36
C THR A 73 -10.28 -9.39 22.84
N SER A 74 -10.94 -9.26 23.99
CA SER A 74 -11.75 -10.35 24.56
C SER A 74 -13.06 -10.53 23.78
N CYS A 75 -13.38 -11.77 23.41
CA CYS A 75 -14.56 -12.11 22.59
C CYS A 75 -15.88 -12.15 23.39
N ASN A 76 -15.82 -12.17 24.73
CA ASN A 76 -16.98 -12.33 25.61
C ASN A 76 -17.50 -11.00 26.19
N GLU A 77 -16.95 -9.86 25.78
CA GLU A 77 -17.35 -8.54 26.29
C GLU A 77 -18.34 -7.84 25.34
N SER A 78 -19.32 -7.12 25.90
CA SER A 78 -20.37 -6.34 25.21
C SER A 78 -19.87 -5.15 24.37
N LEU A 79 -18.56 -5.03 24.16
CA LEU A 79 -17.93 -3.86 23.51
C LEU A 79 -18.03 -3.87 21.99
N TRP A 80 -18.21 -5.04 21.37
CA TRP A 80 -18.24 -5.16 19.91
C TRP A 80 -19.63 -5.57 19.43
N ILE A 81 -20.23 -4.72 18.60
CA ILE A 81 -21.51 -4.96 17.96
C ILE A 81 -21.24 -5.66 16.63
N VAL A 82 -21.79 -6.86 16.46
CA VAL A 82 -21.74 -7.60 15.20
C VAL A 82 -22.90 -7.16 14.31
N SER A 83 -22.61 -6.61 13.14
CA SER A 83 -23.64 -6.24 12.16
C SER A 83 -24.34 -7.49 11.61
N THR A 84 -25.67 -7.44 11.52
CA THR A 84 -26.55 -8.57 11.18
C THR A 84 -26.45 -9.08 9.73
N GLY A 85 -25.60 -8.48 8.88
CA GLY A 85 -25.46 -8.85 7.47
C GLY A 85 -24.08 -9.36 7.05
N ASN A 86 -23.00 -8.75 7.53
CA ASN A 86 -21.64 -8.94 7.00
C ASN A 86 -20.64 -9.50 8.04
N LYS A 87 -21.10 -9.82 9.27
CA LYS A 87 -20.25 -10.21 10.41
C LYS A 87 -19.15 -9.19 10.75
N GLU A 88 -19.25 -7.95 10.26
CA GLU A 88 -18.31 -6.91 10.65
C GLU A 88 -18.62 -6.45 12.07
N GLU A 89 -17.55 -6.30 12.84
CA GLU A 89 -17.61 -5.84 14.22
C GLU A 89 -17.35 -4.34 14.25
N THR A 90 -18.24 -3.61 14.94
CA THR A 90 -18.05 -2.18 15.22
C THR A 90 -18.00 -1.99 16.73
N LEU A 91 -17.10 -1.12 17.20
CA LEU A 91 -17.02 -0.80 18.62
C LEU A 91 -18.28 -0.04 19.06
N ASP A 92 -18.93 -0.50 20.13
CA ASP A 92 -19.94 0.27 20.85
C ASP A 92 -19.25 1.41 21.59
N TYR A 93 -19.38 2.62 21.05
CA TYR A 93 -18.70 3.79 21.61
C TYR A 93 -19.27 4.22 22.97
N GLU A 94 -20.56 3.99 23.22
CA GLU A 94 -21.19 4.36 24.50
C GLU A 94 -20.67 3.44 25.61
N GLU A 95 -20.71 2.13 25.39
CA GLU A 95 -20.17 1.14 26.34
C GLU A 95 -18.65 1.30 26.51
N TYR A 96 -17.92 1.57 25.43
CA TYR A 96 -16.48 1.87 25.49
C TYR A 96 -16.19 3.08 26.41
N THR A 97 -16.92 4.19 26.22
CA THR A 97 -16.68 5.42 26.99
C THR A 97 -17.02 5.24 28.47
N LEU A 98 -18.05 4.44 28.79
CA LEU A 98 -18.40 4.09 30.16
C LEU A 98 -17.31 3.25 30.84
N ARG A 99 -16.70 2.32 30.11
CA ARG A 99 -15.72 1.37 30.65
C ARG A 99 -14.29 1.92 30.74
N PHE A 100 -13.92 2.87 29.86
CA PHE A 100 -12.57 3.42 29.76
C PHE A 100 -12.50 4.95 29.89
N PRO A 101 -12.95 5.56 31.00
CA PRO A 101 -12.99 7.03 31.14
C PRO A 101 -11.61 7.68 31.33
N GLN A 102 -10.54 6.92 31.58
CA GLN A 102 -9.26 7.43 32.09
C GLN A 102 -8.08 7.44 31.10
N THR A 103 -8.17 6.80 29.93
CA THR A 103 -7.02 6.66 29.02
C THR A 103 -6.79 7.91 28.18
N ILE A 104 -7.75 8.21 27.32
CA ILE A 104 -7.67 9.33 26.39
C ILE A 104 -8.96 10.12 26.47
N GLY A 105 -8.82 11.42 26.79
CA GLY A 105 -9.90 12.39 26.93
C GLY A 105 -10.85 12.48 25.73
N PRO A 106 -11.84 13.39 25.77
CA PRO A 106 -12.95 13.38 24.82
C PRO A 106 -12.49 13.49 23.36
N LEU A 107 -13.30 12.92 22.46
CA LEU A 107 -13.15 13.10 21.02
C LEU A 107 -13.15 14.60 20.69
N ARG A 108 -12.21 15.03 19.85
CA ARG A 108 -12.07 16.44 19.44
C ARG A 108 -13.14 16.82 18.43
N ASP A 109 -13.59 18.07 18.49
CA ASP A 109 -14.53 18.61 17.50
C ASP A 109 -13.95 18.51 16.09
N GLY A 110 -14.78 18.02 15.14
CA GLY A 110 -14.39 17.82 13.74
C GLY A 110 -13.60 16.54 13.45
N TYR A 111 -13.28 15.73 14.46
CA TYR A 111 -12.57 14.47 14.28
C TYR A 111 -13.55 13.29 14.14
N CYS A 112 -13.17 12.32 13.31
CA CYS A 112 -13.80 11.01 13.26
C CYS A 112 -13.07 10.02 14.15
N LEU A 113 -13.85 9.21 14.87
CA LEU A 113 -13.36 8.06 15.62
C LEU A 113 -13.54 6.79 14.79
N THR A 114 -12.53 5.95 14.73
CA THR A 114 -12.60 4.64 14.10
C THR A 114 -11.94 3.59 14.97
N ALA A 115 -12.62 2.47 15.16
CA ALA A 115 -12.11 1.30 15.86
C ALA A 115 -12.37 0.05 15.02
N SER A 116 -11.38 -0.82 14.92
CA SER A 116 -11.47 -2.07 14.18
C SER A 116 -10.69 -3.17 14.87
N ARG A 117 -11.16 -4.40 14.69
CA ARG A 117 -10.57 -5.62 15.23
C ARG A 117 -10.36 -6.64 14.12
N ALA A 118 -9.23 -7.33 14.14
CA ALA A 118 -8.94 -8.42 13.22
C ALA A 118 -8.25 -9.57 13.96
N LEU A 119 -8.45 -10.79 13.48
CA LEU A 119 -7.93 -12.02 14.07
C LEU A 119 -7.36 -12.94 12.99
N ALA A 120 -6.16 -13.47 13.21
CA ALA A 120 -5.54 -14.47 12.33
C ALA A 120 -4.45 -15.25 13.05
N THR A 121 -4.14 -16.41 12.48
CA THR A 121 -2.93 -17.16 12.82
C THR A 121 -1.83 -16.79 11.83
N VAL A 122 -0.59 -16.64 12.31
CA VAL A 122 0.59 -16.30 11.52
C VAL A 122 1.68 -17.34 11.70
N ALA A 123 2.37 -17.68 10.61
CA ALA A 123 3.48 -18.63 10.58
C ALA A 123 4.77 -17.99 11.10
N ALA A 124 4.80 -17.68 12.40
CA ALA A 124 5.97 -17.18 13.10
C ALA A 124 5.91 -17.45 14.60
N ASP A 125 7.08 -17.58 15.22
CA ASP A 125 7.23 -17.62 16.67
C ASP A 125 6.83 -16.29 17.32
N ALA A 126 6.21 -16.37 18.50
CA ALA A 126 5.79 -15.18 19.24
C ALA A 126 6.97 -14.24 19.50
N TYR A 127 8.14 -14.78 19.88
CA TYR A 127 9.34 -13.97 20.12
C TYR A 127 9.88 -13.29 18.87
N PHE A 128 9.79 -13.92 17.69
CA PHE A 128 10.16 -13.26 16.43
C PHE A 128 9.31 -12.01 16.21
N ILE A 129 8.00 -12.10 16.45
CA ILE A 129 7.07 -10.97 16.28
C ILE A 129 7.39 -9.87 17.32
N LEU A 130 7.58 -10.25 18.58
CA LEU A 130 7.88 -9.31 19.67
C LEU A 130 9.19 -8.55 19.43
N ASP A 131 10.26 -9.27 19.14
CA ASP A 131 11.57 -8.68 18.88
C ASP A 131 11.52 -7.78 17.65
N SER A 132 10.79 -8.20 16.61
CA SER A 132 10.58 -7.37 15.42
C SER A 132 9.76 -6.11 15.68
N PHE A 133 8.86 -6.10 16.67
CA PHE A 133 8.07 -4.92 17.02
C PHE A 133 8.84 -3.95 17.91
N LEU A 134 9.78 -4.44 18.71
CA LEU A 134 10.62 -3.65 19.62
C LEU A 134 11.88 -3.11 18.95
N ASP A 135 12.32 -3.71 17.83
CA ASP A 135 13.36 -3.17 16.96
C ASP A 135 12.75 -2.29 15.86
N MET A 136 13.18 -1.03 15.80
CA MET A 136 12.62 -0.03 14.88
C MET A 136 12.85 -0.35 13.39
N LYS A 137 13.94 -1.05 13.04
CA LYS A 137 14.24 -1.41 11.66
C LYS A 137 13.44 -2.66 11.27
N CYS A 138 13.45 -3.69 12.10
CA CYS A 138 12.66 -4.89 11.88
C CYS A 138 11.16 -4.57 11.80
N TRP A 139 10.67 -3.62 12.61
CA TRP A 139 9.28 -3.19 12.56
C TRP A 139 8.93 -2.55 11.21
N GLN A 140 9.82 -1.71 10.65
CA GLN A 140 9.65 -1.15 9.31
C GLN A 140 9.66 -2.25 8.24
N ASP A 141 10.59 -3.21 8.34
CA ASP A 141 10.73 -4.31 7.38
C ASP A 141 9.52 -5.26 7.38
N LEU A 142 8.83 -5.40 8.51
CA LEU A 142 7.55 -6.13 8.62
C LEU A 142 6.38 -5.41 7.94
N PHE A 143 6.45 -4.10 7.74
CA PHE A 143 5.32 -3.33 7.22
C PHE A 143 5.73 -2.34 6.11
N PRO A 144 6.41 -2.79 5.04
CA PRO A 144 7.06 -1.91 4.06
C PRO A 144 6.09 -1.07 3.24
N CYS A 145 4.82 -1.48 3.14
CA CYS A 145 3.78 -0.72 2.43
C CYS A 145 2.86 0.09 3.38
N ILE A 146 3.08 0.01 4.70
CA ILE A 146 2.30 0.75 5.70
C ILE A 146 3.19 1.79 6.39
N ILE A 147 4.42 1.47 6.75
CA ILE A 147 5.34 2.37 7.46
C ILE A 147 6.32 2.97 6.47
N THR A 148 6.31 4.30 6.35
CA THR A 148 7.24 5.03 5.47
C THR A 148 8.43 5.61 6.22
N LYS A 149 8.28 5.81 7.52
CA LYS A 149 9.30 6.34 8.42
C LYS A 149 8.97 5.89 9.83
N ALA A 150 9.97 5.44 10.57
CA ALA A 150 9.90 5.30 12.02
C ALA A 150 11.19 5.82 12.67
N ASP A 151 11.07 6.24 13.93
CA ASP A 151 12.18 6.70 14.75
C ASP A 151 11.90 6.34 16.22
N VAL A 152 12.96 6.05 16.98
CA VAL A 152 12.86 5.85 18.44
C VAL A 152 13.21 7.17 19.10
N GLY A 153 12.24 7.81 19.74
CA GLY A 153 12.44 9.05 20.47
C GLY A 153 13.28 8.81 21.73
N GLU A 154 12.84 7.89 22.59
CA GLU A 154 13.54 7.52 23.83
C GLU A 154 13.15 6.09 24.24
N VAL A 155 14.13 5.30 24.69
CA VAL A 155 13.88 4.01 25.37
C VAL A 155 13.67 4.30 26.85
N ILE A 156 12.44 4.17 27.33
CA ILE A 156 12.05 4.50 28.71
C ILE A 156 12.34 3.33 29.65
N SER A 157 12.09 2.11 29.18
CA SER A 157 12.41 0.85 29.86
C SER A 157 12.76 -0.21 28.81
N SER A 158 13.82 -0.97 29.04
CA SER A 158 14.19 -2.10 28.17
C SER A 158 13.34 -3.35 28.43
N GLY A 159 12.60 -3.38 29.55
CA GLY A 159 11.85 -4.56 30.00
C GLY A 159 12.76 -5.68 30.49
N ASP A 160 12.13 -6.80 30.83
CA ASP A 160 12.81 -8.04 31.18
C ASP A 160 13.55 -8.64 29.97
N GLU A 161 14.78 -9.09 30.17
CA GLU A 161 15.65 -9.57 29.08
C GLU A 161 15.12 -10.83 28.40
N THR A 162 14.33 -11.65 29.12
CA THR A 162 13.87 -12.97 28.64
C THR A 162 12.44 -12.95 28.10
N THR A 163 11.56 -12.21 28.77
CA THR A 163 10.12 -12.17 28.47
C THR A 163 9.72 -10.92 27.70
N ARG A 164 10.60 -9.91 27.64
CA ARG A 164 10.32 -8.55 27.13
C ARG A 164 9.24 -7.80 27.91
N ASP A 165 8.75 -8.33 29.03
CA ASP A 165 7.71 -7.67 29.84
C ASP A 165 8.22 -6.33 30.36
N GLY A 166 7.38 -5.31 30.27
CA GLY A 166 7.72 -3.97 30.75
C GLY A 166 8.60 -3.15 29.81
N ALA A 167 8.92 -3.63 28.61
CA ALA A 167 9.62 -2.83 27.62
C ALA A 167 8.74 -1.65 27.18
N LEU A 168 9.27 -0.43 27.24
CA LEU A 168 8.54 0.82 26.98
C LEU A 168 9.41 1.79 26.18
N GLN A 169 8.91 2.20 25.03
CA GLN A 169 9.60 3.12 24.12
C GLN A 169 8.68 4.26 23.70
N LEU A 170 9.22 5.47 23.59
CA LEU A 170 8.59 6.57 22.89
C LEU A 170 8.96 6.49 21.41
N MET A 171 7.96 6.35 20.55
CA MET A 171 8.11 6.11 19.11
C MET A 171 7.56 7.28 18.30
N PHE A 172 8.15 7.50 17.13
CA PHE A 172 7.55 8.27 16.04
C PHE A 172 7.34 7.38 14.83
N ALA A 173 6.21 7.54 14.14
CA ALA A 173 5.99 6.88 12.86
C ALA A 173 5.15 7.70 11.88
N GLU A 174 5.32 7.39 10.60
CA GLU A 174 4.50 7.91 9.51
C GLU A 174 3.88 6.75 8.71
N PHE A 175 2.57 6.57 8.87
CA PHE A 175 1.79 5.55 8.19
C PHE A 175 1.26 6.04 6.85
N GLN A 176 1.30 5.17 5.85
CA GLN A 176 0.74 5.39 4.54
C GLN A 176 -0.32 4.35 4.22
N MET A 177 -1.21 4.76 3.33
CA MET A 177 -1.87 3.86 2.42
C MET A 177 -1.29 4.15 1.03
N PRO A 178 -0.76 3.17 0.29
CA PRO A 178 -0.09 3.41 -0.98
C PRO A 178 -1.00 4.01 -2.07
N SER A 179 -1.10 5.34 -2.08
CA SER A 179 -1.86 6.12 -3.04
C SER A 179 -1.42 7.60 -2.98
N PRO A 180 -1.25 8.28 -4.13
CA PRO A 180 -0.85 9.68 -4.14
C PRO A 180 -1.91 10.61 -3.56
N VAL A 181 -3.17 10.16 -3.46
CA VAL A 181 -4.30 10.97 -3.00
C VAL A 181 -4.69 10.73 -1.54
N VAL A 182 -4.09 9.74 -0.84
CA VAL A 182 -4.39 9.46 0.57
C VAL A 182 -3.29 10.02 1.46
N PRO A 183 -3.55 11.08 2.26
CA PRO A 183 -2.56 11.67 3.14
C PRO A 183 -1.99 10.65 4.14
N THR A 184 -0.69 10.77 4.41
CA THR A 184 0.00 9.97 5.43
C THR A 184 -0.35 10.46 6.84
N ARG A 185 -0.39 9.54 7.80
CA ARG A 185 -0.66 9.82 9.22
C ARG A 185 0.64 9.81 10.01
N LYS A 186 1.00 10.95 10.61
CA LYS A 186 2.18 11.07 11.48
C LYS A 186 1.74 11.00 12.93
N VAL A 187 2.48 10.27 13.76
CA VAL A 187 2.13 10.06 15.17
C VAL A 187 3.35 9.89 16.06
N TYR A 188 3.28 10.47 17.25
CA TYR A 188 4.11 10.11 18.40
C TYR A 188 3.28 9.25 19.35
N PHE A 189 3.83 8.12 19.78
CA PHE A 189 3.12 7.16 20.62
C PHE A 189 4.08 6.40 21.53
N LEU A 190 3.57 5.90 22.66
CA LEU A 190 4.27 4.92 23.48
C LEU A 190 4.02 3.54 22.89
N ARG A 191 5.08 2.75 22.75
CA ARG A 191 5.01 1.31 22.53
C ARG A 191 5.35 0.59 23.81
N PHE A 192 4.43 -0.21 24.32
CA PHE A 192 4.58 -0.98 25.54
C PHE A 192 4.40 -2.47 25.29
N CYS A 193 5.33 -3.28 25.78
CA CYS A 193 5.23 -4.74 25.78
C CYS A 193 4.81 -5.22 27.17
N LYS A 194 3.69 -5.95 27.22
CA LYS A 194 3.16 -6.53 28.46
C LYS A 194 2.99 -8.03 28.32
N LEU A 195 3.59 -8.81 29.21
CA LEU A 195 3.28 -10.22 29.38
C LEU A 195 1.94 -10.34 30.12
N VAL A 196 0.93 -10.88 29.44
CA VAL A 196 -0.44 -11.04 29.96
C VAL A 196 -0.57 -12.34 30.74
N ASN A 197 0.04 -13.41 30.22
CA ASN A 197 0.20 -14.71 30.86
C ASN A 197 1.41 -15.43 30.23
N GLU A 198 1.73 -16.64 30.69
CA GLU A 198 2.95 -17.40 30.29
C GLU A 198 3.14 -17.59 28.77
N VAL A 199 2.06 -17.49 27.97
CA VAL A 199 2.08 -17.71 26.51
C VAL A 199 1.52 -16.55 25.70
N THR A 200 1.18 -15.43 26.34
CA THR A 200 0.49 -14.31 25.68
C THR A 200 1.10 -12.97 26.04
N TRP A 201 1.41 -12.18 25.01
CA TRP A 201 1.92 -10.82 25.13
C TRP A 201 0.96 -9.82 24.49
N ALA A 202 0.94 -8.60 25.00
CA ALA A 202 0.33 -7.45 24.36
C ALA A 202 1.45 -6.49 23.91
N ILE A 203 1.45 -6.10 22.65
CA ILE A 203 2.13 -4.88 22.20
C ILE A 203 1.09 -3.79 22.08
N VAL A 204 1.31 -2.67 22.75
CA VAL A 204 0.33 -1.61 22.93
C VAL A 204 0.93 -0.29 22.48
N ASP A 205 0.26 0.34 21.54
CA ASP A 205 0.61 1.65 20.98
C ASP A 205 -0.46 2.68 21.39
N VAL A 206 -0.05 3.76 22.08
CA VAL A 206 -0.96 4.84 22.52
C VAL A 206 -0.34 6.21 22.31
N SER A 207 -1.08 7.14 21.69
CA SER A 207 -0.58 8.50 21.46
C SER A 207 -0.31 9.25 22.76
N VAL A 208 0.75 10.05 22.70
CA VAL A 208 1.14 10.93 23.79
C VAL A 208 0.75 12.35 23.43
N ASP A 209 -0.16 12.93 24.21
CA ASP A 209 -0.60 14.31 24.04
C ASP A 209 -0.27 15.14 25.28
N ASN A 210 0.01 16.42 25.06
CA ASN A 210 0.09 17.45 26.10
C ASN A 210 1.17 17.21 27.18
N LEU A 211 2.24 16.45 26.89
CA LEU A 211 3.34 16.29 27.85
C LEU A 211 3.99 17.63 28.26
N ARG A 212 4.11 18.56 27.30
CA ARG A 212 4.76 19.86 27.48
C ARG A 212 3.91 21.04 27.00
N GLY A 213 2.60 20.86 26.87
CA GLY A 213 1.69 21.87 26.30
C GLY A 213 1.59 21.85 24.77
N ASP A 214 2.55 21.23 24.08
CA ASP A 214 2.43 20.91 22.65
C ASP A 214 1.60 19.64 22.45
N SER A 215 0.70 19.67 21.46
CA SER A 215 -0.12 18.51 21.06
C SER A 215 0.27 18.07 19.65
N PRO A 216 1.21 17.13 19.49
CA PRO A 216 1.62 16.64 18.17
C PRO A 216 0.45 16.08 17.35
N SER A 217 -0.54 15.50 18.02
CA SER A 217 -1.76 15.02 17.36
C SER A 217 -2.63 16.16 16.80
N ALA A 218 -2.66 17.33 17.45
CA ALA A 218 -3.34 18.52 16.93
C ALA A 218 -2.61 19.08 15.70
N LEU A 219 -1.27 19.04 15.72
CA LEU A 219 -0.44 19.44 14.59
C LEU A 219 -0.68 18.55 13.35
N TYR A 220 -0.85 17.23 13.57
CA TYR A 220 -0.96 16.26 12.47
C TYR A 220 -2.38 15.84 12.12
N GLY A 221 -3.40 16.31 12.85
CA GLY A 221 -4.79 15.91 12.61
C GLY A 221 -5.05 14.42 12.86
N TYR A 222 -4.22 13.75 13.67
CA TYR A 222 -4.29 12.31 13.90
C TYR A 222 -3.85 11.95 15.32
N ARG A 223 -4.61 11.07 15.97
CA ARG A 223 -4.32 10.55 17.30
C ARG A 223 -4.61 9.06 17.34
N ARG A 224 -3.67 8.26 17.83
CA ARG A 224 -3.88 6.84 18.10
C ARG A 224 -4.38 6.66 19.53
N ARG A 225 -5.59 6.11 19.66
CA ARG A 225 -6.12 5.60 20.94
C ARG A 225 -5.47 4.25 21.28
N PRO A 226 -5.61 3.70 22.49
CA PRO A 226 -5.02 2.40 22.84
C PRO A 226 -5.28 1.36 21.75
N SER A 227 -4.21 1.00 21.06
CA SER A 227 -4.18 0.13 19.88
C SER A 227 -3.04 -0.85 20.03
N GLY A 228 -2.94 -1.81 19.13
CA GLY A 228 -1.84 -2.78 19.10
C GLY A 228 -2.38 -4.19 18.93
N CYS A 229 -1.68 -5.19 19.47
CA CYS A 229 -2.09 -6.57 19.29
C CYS A 229 -1.76 -7.47 20.48
N LEU A 230 -2.62 -8.47 20.69
CA LEU A 230 -2.28 -9.65 21.45
C LEU A 230 -1.58 -10.67 20.55
N ILE A 231 -0.49 -11.23 21.04
CA ILE A 231 0.30 -12.27 20.40
C ILE A 231 0.30 -13.47 21.37
N GLN A 232 -0.39 -14.53 20.99
CA GLN A 232 -0.46 -15.78 21.74
C GLN A 232 0.36 -16.86 21.04
N ARG A 233 1.34 -17.43 21.75
CA ARG A 233 2.06 -18.61 21.27
C ARG A 233 1.10 -19.79 21.23
N VAL A 234 1.01 -20.45 20.07
CA VAL A 234 0.25 -21.70 19.91
C VAL A 234 1.20 -22.89 20.02
N HIS A 235 2.23 -22.90 19.18
CA HIS A 235 3.38 -23.81 19.23
C HIS A 235 4.53 -23.18 18.45
N ASP A 236 5.69 -23.84 18.39
CA ASP A 236 6.86 -23.35 17.67
C ASP A 236 6.53 -23.10 16.19
N GLY A 237 6.92 -21.94 15.68
CA GLY A 237 6.62 -21.45 14.34
C GLY A 237 5.18 -20.95 14.12
N LEU A 238 4.31 -20.93 15.13
CA LEU A 238 2.91 -20.53 14.97
C LEU A 238 2.37 -19.68 16.12
N SER A 239 1.83 -18.51 15.77
CA SER A 239 1.23 -17.57 16.72
C SER A 239 -0.18 -17.16 16.30
N LYS A 240 -1.07 -16.98 17.27
CA LYS A 240 -2.38 -16.37 17.08
C LYS A 240 -2.28 -14.88 17.43
N VAL A 241 -2.76 -14.02 16.54
CA VAL A 241 -2.67 -12.57 16.69
C VAL A 241 -4.07 -11.94 16.62
N ILE A 242 -4.41 -11.17 17.64
CA ILE A 242 -5.62 -10.32 17.67
C ILE A 242 -5.16 -8.87 17.61
N TRP A 243 -5.54 -8.15 16.55
CA TRP A 243 -5.14 -6.77 16.33
C TRP A 243 -6.30 -5.80 16.60
N ILE A 244 -6.02 -4.73 17.34
CA ILE A 244 -6.93 -3.61 17.60
C ILE A 244 -6.30 -2.36 17.01
N GLU A 245 -7.04 -1.69 16.12
CA GLU A 245 -6.69 -0.33 15.70
C GLU A 245 -7.80 0.61 16.11
N HIS A 246 -7.45 1.57 16.97
CA HIS A 246 -8.35 2.60 17.47
C HIS A 246 -7.71 3.97 17.26
N SER A 247 -8.34 4.83 16.46
CA SER A 247 -7.78 6.13 16.11
C SER A 247 -8.82 7.22 15.96
N GLU A 248 -8.36 8.45 16.14
CA GLU A 248 -9.08 9.69 15.81
C GLU A 248 -8.33 10.43 14.71
N PHE A 249 -9.07 11.03 13.78
CA PHE A 249 -8.47 11.86 12.74
C PHE A 249 -9.41 12.96 12.27
N ASP A 250 -8.84 14.06 11.80
CA ASP A 250 -9.58 15.15 11.18
C ASP A 250 -10.20 14.67 9.86
N ALA A 251 -11.53 14.68 9.77
CA ALA A 251 -12.25 14.19 8.59
C ALA A 251 -12.21 15.17 7.41
N SER A 252 -11.90 16.44 7.65
CA SER A 252 -11.93 17.50 6.65
C SER A 252 -10.85 17.35 5.56
N ILE A 253 -9.77 16.63 5.89
CA ILE A 253 -8.59 16.45 5.02
C ILE A 253 -8.82 15.44 3.87
N HIS A 254 -9.97 14.77 3.83
CA HIS A 254 -10.25 13.66 2.91
C HIS A 254 -11.30 14.02 1.85
N GLN A 255 -10.89 14.69 0.76
CA GLN A 255 -11.72 14.98 -0.41
C GLN A 255 -11.18 14.30 -1.68
N HIS A 256 -11.23 12.96 -1.71
CA HIS A 256 -10.67 12.17 -2.80
C HIS A 256 -11.42 10.86 -3.02
N ALA A 257 -11.06 10.10 -4.07
CA ALA A 257 -11.72 8.85 -4.45
C ALA A 257 -11.84 7.84 -3.29
N TYR A 258 -10.81 7.80 -2.43
CA TYR A 258 -10.69 6.93 -1.26
C TYR A 258 -11.43 7.40 0.01
N LYS A 259 -12.19 8.52 -0.03
CA LYS A 259 -12.83 9.10 1.16
C LYS A 259 -13.66 8.08 1.94
N LYS A 260 -14.48 7.28 1.25
CA LYS A 260 -15.33 6.25 1.87
C LYS A 260 -14.50 5.24 2.68
N LEU A 261 -13.45 4.70 2.07
CA LEU A 261 -12.56 3.73 2.70
C LEU A 261 -11.82 4.33 3.91
N VAL A 262 -11.36 5.58 3.82
CA VAL A 262 -10.67 6.25 4.93
C VAL A 262 -11.61 6.56 6.09
N VAL A 263 -12.78 7.17 5.82
CA VAL A 263 -13.76 7.54 6.84
C VAL A 263 -14.36 6.30 7.53
N SER A 264 -14.48 5.18 6.82
CA SER A 264 -14.89 3.89 7.42
C SER A 264 -13.85 3.29 8.37
N GLY A 265 -12.64 3.84 8.45
CA GLY A 265 -11.53 3.30 9.24
C GLY A 265 -10.78 2.14 8.60
N LYS A 266 -11.32 1.53 7.54
CA LYS A 266 -10.72 0.35 6.88
C LYS A 266 -9.36 0.64 6.26
N ALA A 267 -9.14 1.84 5.70
CA ALA A 267 -7.88 2.20 5.05
C ALA A 267 -6.63 2.10 5.94
N PHE A 268 -6.81 2.23 7.26
CA PHE A 268 -5.73 2.18 8.25
C PHE A 268 -6.03 1.19 9.38
N GLY A 269 -7.04 0.33 9.22
CA GLY A 269 -7.59 -0.50 10.28
C GLY A 269 -6.79 -1.77 10.57
N ALA A 270 -7.26 -2.54 11.55
CA ALA A 270 -6.62 -3.76 12.04
C ALA A 270 -6.38 -4.81 10.95
N GLN A 271 -7.30 -4.97 10.00
CA GLN A 271 -7.17 -5.94 8.91
C GLN A 271 -5.96 -5.66 8.02
N MET A 272 -5.65 -4.38 7.76
CA MET A 272 -4.49 -3.99 6.95
C MET A 272 -3.18 -4.43 7.63
N TRP A 273 -3.04 -4.11 8.91
CA TRP A 273 -1.86 -4.47 9.70
C TRP A 273 -1.69 -5.99 9.81
N LEU A 274 -2.77 -6.69 10.16
CA LEU A 274 -2.73 -8.13 10.37
C LEU A 274 -2.46 -8.90 9.07
N SER A 275 -3.06 -8.47 7.96
CA SER A 275 -2.80 -9.05 6.64
C SER A 275 -1.34 -8.85 6.23
N ALA A 276 -0.77 -7.66 6.50
CA ALA A 276 0.64 -7.40 6.25
C ALA A 276 1.60 -8.23 7.11
N LEU A 277 1.29 -8.38 8.40
CA LEU A 277 2.06 -9.24 9.30
C LEU A 277 2.03 -10.68 8.81
N LYS A 278 0.85 -11.22 8.51
CA LYS A 278 0.67 -12.60 8.02
C LYS A 278 1.52 -12.87 6.78
N MET A 279 1.47 -11.94 5.82
CA MET A 279 2.24 -12.05 4.58
C MET A 279 3.76 -12.03 4.82
N GLN A 280 4.23 -11.17 5.72
CA GLN A 280 5.67 -11.13 6.01
C GLN A 280 6.17 -12.29 6.85
N CYS A 281 5.38 -12.78 7.81
CA CYS A 281 5.70 -13.99 8.54
C CYS A 281 5.77 -15.21 7.60
N ALA A 282 4.81 -15.35 6.67
CA ALA A 282 4.83 -16.41 5.67
C ALA A 282 6.09 -16.34 4.79
N ARG A 283 6.46 -15.14 4.31
CA ARG A 283 7.70 -14.94 3.54
C ARG A 283 8.94 -15.28 4.38
N HIS A 284 8.99 -14.83 5.63
CA HIS A 284 10.10 -15.14 6.53
C HIS A 284 10.25 -16.64 6.76
N ALA A 285 9.15 -17.35 7.02
CA ALA A 285 9.15 -18.81 7.19
C ALA A 285 9.68 -19.55 5.94
N ILE A 286 9.36 -19.08 4.74
CA ILE A 286 9.89 -19.64 3.49
C ILE A 286 11.39 -19.40 3.36
N LEU A 287 11.89 -18.23 3.76
CA LEU A 287 13.31 -17.89 3.68
C LEU A 287 14.18 -18.57 4.76
N THR A 288 13.57 -19.00 5.87
CA THR A 288 14.28 -19.68 6.96
C THR A 288 14.18 -21.21 6.90
N THR A 289 13.19 -21.75 6.19
CA THR A 289 13.04 -23.18 5.93
C THR A 289 13.78 -23.56 4.64
N SER A 290 14.31 -24.79 4.53
CA SER A 290 14.93 -25.25 3.27
C SER A 290 13.92 -25.13 2.11
N ILE A 291 14.28 -24.35 1.10
CA ILE A 291 13.41 -23.99 -0.03
C ILE A 291 13.17 -25.16 -0.99
N MET A 292 13.83 -26.30 -0.77
CA MET A 292 13.73 -27.53 -1.58
C MET A 292 12.32 -28.13 -1.70
N SER A 293 11.35 -27.67 -0.90
CA SER A 293 9.94 -28.04 -1.00
C SER A 293 9.08 -27.11 -1.87
N ILE A 294 9.64 -26.04 -2.46
CA ILE A 294 8.88 -25.16 -3.35
C ILE A 294 8.72 -25.82 -4.73
N ARG A 295 7.49 -26.19 -5.09
CA ARG A 295 7.14 -26.61 -6.46
C ARG A 295 7.41 -25.45 -7.42
N LEU A 296 8.49 -25.56 -8.19
CA LEU A 296 8.73 -24.68 -9.33
C LEU A 296 7.67 -24.95 -10.40
N VAL A 297 6.98 -23.89 -10.83
CA VAL A 297 6.10 -23.95 -11.98
C VAL A 297 6.98 -23.96 -13.23
N ARG A 298 7.31 -25.16 -13.73
CA ARG A 298 7.96 -25.51 -15.04
C ARG A 298 9.49 -25.69 -15.04
N ASP A 299 9.94 -26.45 -16.05
CA ASP A 299 11.26 -27.11 -16.31
C ASP A 299 12.51 -26.20 -16.42
N VAL A 300 12.65 -25.16 -15.60
CA VAL A 300 13.91 -24.40 -15.49
C VAL A 300 14.55 -24.67 -14.14
N GLU A 301 15.81 -25.14 -14.15
CA GLU A 301 16.61 -25.30 -12.93
C GLU A 301 16.71 -23.96 -12.19
N CYS A 302 15.94 -23.80 -11.11
CA CYS A 302 16.04 -22.68 -10.18
C CYS A 302 16.64 -23.23 -8.89
N ASP A 303 17.91 -22.93 -8.65
CA ASP A 303 18.58 -23.27 -7.40
C ASP A 303 18.03 -22.44 -6.22
N GLU A 304 18.28 -22.90 -5.00
CA GLU A 304 17.82 -22.24 -3.77
C GLU A 304 18.30 -20.80 -3.65
N ALA A 305 19.55 -20.53 -4.02
CA ALA A 305 20.12 -19.18 -3.94
C ALA A 305 19.39 -18.20 -4.88
N ARG A 306 19.01 -18.66 -6.08
CA ARG A 306 18.20 -17.91 -7.03
C ARG A 306 16.77 -17.72 -6.54
N ALA A 307 16.18 -18.73 -5.93
CA ALA A 307 14.86 -18.60 -5.35
C ALA A 307 14.83 -17.54 -4.22
N VAL A 308 15.80 -17.60 -3.30
CA VAL A 308 15.98 -16.58 -2.25
C VAL A 308 16.14 -15.18 -2.86
N ALA A 309 17.02 -15.03 -3.85
CA ALA A 309 17.25 -13.74 -4.49
C ALA A 309 15.97 -13.21 -5.14
N LEU A 310 15.21 -14.02 -5.88
CA LEU A 310 13.95 -13.61 -6.49
C LEU A 310 12.92 -13.16 -5.45
N ILE A 311 12.77 -13.89 -4.34
CA ILE A 311 11.87 -13.50 -3.23
C ILE A 311 12.26 -12.14 -2.64
N MET A 312 13.56 -11.94 -2.36
CA MET A 312 14.07 -10.68 -1.80
C MET A 312 13.89 -9.52 -2.78
N LEU A 313 14.15 -9.75 -4.07
CA LEU A 313 13.97 -8.75 -5.12
C LEU A 313 12.49 -8.37 -5.29
N GLY A 314 11.59 -9.34 -5.24
CA GLY A 314 10.14 -9.12 -5.28
C GLY A 314 9.65 -8.22 -4.12
N GLN A 315 10.13 -8.49 -2.90
CA GLN A 315 9.89 -7.62 -1.75
C GLN A 315 10.45 -6.21 -1.96
N GLN A 316 11.67 -6.10 -2.49
CA GLN A 316 12.34 -4.83 -2.73
C GLN A 316 11.58 -3.96 -3.74
N ILE A 317 11.20 -4.51 -4.90
CA ILE A 317 10.45 -3.75 -5.92
C ILE A 317 9.09 -3.29 -5.38
N THR A 318 8.45 -4.13 -4.55
CA THR A 318 7.18 -3.79 -3.89
C THR A 318 7.33 -2.62 -2.92
N MET A 319 8.35 -2.66 -2.07
CA MET A 319 8.65 -1.56 -1.14
C MET A 319 8.96 -0.25 -1.88
N GLN A 320 9.73 -0.33 -2.97
CA GLN A 320 10.07 0.82 -3.80
C GLN A 320 8.83 1.46 -4.45
N LEU A 321 7.92 0.65 -4.99
CA LEU A 321 6.65 1.14 -5.56
C LEU A 321 5.78 1.78 -4.47
N CYS A 322 5.55 1.10 -3.34
CA CYS A 322 4.75 1.63 -2.23
C CYS A 322 5.27 3.01 -1.76
N ASN A 323 6.59 3.16 -1.64
CA ASN A 323 7.21 4.43 -1.25
C ASN A 323 7.15 5.51 -2.34
N SER A 324 7.17 5.13 -3.62
CA SER A 324 7.09 6.10 -4.73
C SER A 324 5.70 6.73 -4.83
N VAL A 325 4.64 5.95 -4.56
CA VAL A 325 3.24 6.42 -4.60
C VAL A 325 2.75 7.09 -3.31
N LYS A 326 3.60 7.18 -2.28
CA LYS A 326 3.29 7.88 -1.03
C LYS A 326 2.81 9.32 -1.30
N ALA A 327 1.73 9.75 -0.66
CA ALA A 327 1.28 11.14 -0.68
C ALA A 327 2.39 12.12 -0.27
N SER A 328 2.48 13.23 -0.99
CA SER A 328 3.56 14.22 -0.87
C SER A 328 3.12 15.56 -1.45
N PRO A 329 3.55 16.71 -0.88
CA PRO A 329 3.33 18.01 -1.51
C PRO A 329 4.07 18.17 -2.84
N ARG A 330 4.99 17.25 -3.18
CA ARG A 330 5.74 17.25 -4.46
C ARG A 330 4.95 16.66 -5.63
N TRP A 331 3.74 16.16 -5.40
CA TRP A 331 2.88 15.69 -6.49
C TRP A 331 2.28 16.88 -7.24
N THR A 332 2.53 16.94 -8.54
CA THR A 332 1.96 17.95 -9.43
C THR A 332 0.87 17.32 -10.31
N PRO A 333 -0.36 17.85 -10.31
CA PRO A 333 -1.40 17.38 -11.21
C PRO A 333 -1.12 17.86 -12.64
N ILE A 334 -1.29 17.00 -13.63
CA ILE A 334 -1.23 17.43 -15.04
C ILE A 334 -2.61 17.90 -15.49
N THR A 335 -2.70 19.18 -15.82
CA THR A 335 -3.88 19.81 -16.40
C THR A 335 -4.09 19.35 -17.85
N GLY A 336 -5.29 18.86 -18.17
CA GLY A 336 -5.66 18.46 -19.53
C GLY A 336 -5.80 16.94 -19.76
N SER A 337 -5.40 16.09 -18.80
CA SER A 337 -5.70 14.65 -18.80
C SER A 337 -7.20 14.40 -18.52
N LYS A 338 -8.08 14.80 -19.43
CA LYS A 338 -9.53 14.65 -19.27
C LYS A 338 -9.96 13.21 -19.59
N SER A 339 -9.74 12.30 -18.64
CA SER A 339 -10.70 11.22 -18.41
C SER A 339 -12.00 11.87 -17.91
N LYS A 340 -13.16 11.44 -18.41
CA LYS A 340 -14.48 12.05 -18.11
C LYS A 340 -14.85 12.06 -16.62
N ASN A 341 -14.09 11.39 -15.76
CA ASN A 341 -14.27 11.36 -14.31
C ASN A 341 -12.93 11.74 -13.68
N GLU A 342 -12.88 12.79 -12.85
CA GLU A 342 -11.94 13.19 -11.76
C GLU A 342 -10.52 12.54 -11.58
N GLU A 343 -9.99 11.83 -12.57
CA GLU A 343 -8.83 10.94 -12.53
C GLU A 343 -7.64 11.71 -13.09
N ARG A 344 -7.04 12.56 -12.27
CA ARG A 344 -5.85 13.31 -12.66
C ARG A 344 -4.60 12.46 -12.49
N VAL A 345 -3.83 12.31 -13.57
CA VAL A 345 -2.47 11.79 -13.45
C VAL A 345 -1.62 12.80 -12.69
N MET A 346 -0.95 12.31 -11.66
CA MET A 346 -0.03 13.07 -10.82
C MET A 346 1.40 12.69 -11.20
N ILE A 347 2.30 13.67 -11.24
CA ILE A 347 3.73 13.45 -11.43
C ILE A 347 4.49 13.81 -10.16
N ARG A 348 5.53 13.02 -9.86
CA ARG A 348 6.50 13.33 -8.82
C ARG A 348 7.90 13.03 -9.32
N GLU A 349 8.77 14.03 -9.20
CA GLU A 349 10.19 13.91 -9.50
C GLU A 349 10.98 13.65 -8.22
N THR A 350 11.91 12.70 -8.26
CA THR A 350 12.77 12.33 -7.14
C THR A 350 14.21 12.14 -7.62
N LEU A 351 15.16 12.87 -7.04
CA LEU A 351 16.58 12.71 -7.34
C LEU A 351 17.08 11.33 -6.89
N VAL A 352 17.82 10.64 -7.75
CA VAL A 352 18.42 9.33 -7.43
C VAL A 352 19.53 9.50 -6.38
N ASN A 353 20.33 10.55 -6.52
CA ASN A 353 21.37 10.91 -5.57
C ASN A 353 21.18 12.38 -5.15
N PRO A 354 20.95 12.69 -3.86
CA PRO A 354 20.84 14.07 -3.39
C PRO A 354 22.07 14.93 -3.73
N ASN A 355 23.23 14.28 -3.85
CA ASN A 355 24.52 14.94 -4.10
C ASN A 355 24.88 15.03 -5.60
N SER A 356 24.05 14.49 -6.49
CA SER A 356 24.26 14.57 -7.94
C SER A 356 22.94 14.74 -8.67
N ILE A 357 22.82 15.87 -9.36
CA ILE A 357 21.62 16.26 -10.15
C ILE A 357 21.53 15.50 -11.49
N SER A 358 22.46 14.57 -11.75
CA SER A 358 22.62 13.97 -13.07
C SER A 358 21.54 12.94 -13.42
N THR A 359 20.82 12.41 -12.43
CA THR A 359 19.75 11.41 -12.66
C THR A 359 18.58 11.60 -11.72
N MET A 360 17.37 11.59 -12.28
CA MET A 360 16.11 11.69 -11.54
C MET A 360 15.15 10.58 -11.95
N VAL A 361 14.35 10.13 -11.00
CA VAL A 361 13.20 9.23 -11.25
C VAL A 361 11.96 10.07 -11.30
N VAL A 362 11.23 9.99 -12.41
CA VAL A 362 9.89 10.54 -12.53
C VAL A 362 8.90 9.41 -12.29
N THR A 363 7.97 9.62 -11.37
CA THR A 363 6.87 8.70 -11.09
C THR A 363 5.57 9.35 -11.58
N ALA A 364 4.86 8.67 -12.48
CA ALA A 364 3.47 9.01 -12.81
C ALA A 364 2.54 8.06 -12.06
N ALA A 365 1.53 8.61 -11.39
CA ALA A 365 0.54 7.80 -10.69
C ALA A 365 -0.87 8.37 -10.86
N THR A 366 -1.86 7.48 -10.88
CA THR A 366 -3.27 7.85 -10.83
C THR A 366 -4.06 6.86 -9.97
N SER A 367 -5.18 7.30 -9.45
CA SER A 367 -6.07 6.51 -8.61
C SER A 367 -7.48 6.53 -9.21
N VAL A 368 -8.01 5.35 -9.53
CA VAL A 368 -9.27 5.18 -10.26
C VAL A 368 -10.25 4.28 -9.51
N ARG A 369 -11.54 4.50 -9.72
CA ARG A 369 -12.61 3.62 -9.23
C ARG A 369 -13.00 2.65 -10.34
N LEU A 370 -13.18 1.38 -10.00
CA LEU A 370 -13.64 0.34 -10.90
C LEU A 370 -14.91 -0.32 -10.33
N PRO A 371 -16.00 -0.48 -11.11
CA PRO A 371 -17.24 -1.13 -10.68
C PRO A 371 -17.11 -2.67 -10.66
N VAL A 372 -15.96 -3.17 -10.25
CA VAL A 372 -15.55 -4.57 -10.31
C VAL A 372 -14.79 -4.92 -9.04
N PRO A 373 -15.02 -6.10 -8.43
CA PRO A 373 -14.40 -6.47 -7.17
C PRO A 373 -12.87 -6.63 -7.30
N PRO A 374 -12.11 -6.36 -6.22
CA PRO A 374 -10.65 -6.43 -6.23
C PRO A 374 -10.07 -7.72 -6.81
N CYS A 375 -10.64 -8.87 -6.45
CA CYS A 375 -10.17 -10.19 -6.91
C CYS A 375 -10.26 -10.35 -8.44
N ARG A 376 -11.31 -9.80 -9.07
CA ARG A 376 -11.47 -9.88 -10.53
C ARG A 376 -10.48 -8.95 -11.24
N VAL A 377 -10.22 -7.76 -10.69
CA VAL A 377 -9.18 -6.87 -11.20
C VAL A 377 -7.81 -7.54 -11.08
N PHE A 378 -7.50 -8.09 -9.90
CA PHE A 378 -6.23 -8.77 -9.65
C PHE A 378 -6.01 -9.96 -10.60
N ASN A 379 -7.00 -10.85 -10.74
CA ASN A 379 -6.90 -12.00 -11.64
C ASN A 379 -6.73 -11.59 -13.11
N PHE A 380 -7.39 -10.50 -13.54
CA PHE A 380 -7.20 -9.96 -14.89
C PHE A 380 -5.79 -9.42 -15.13
N LEU A 381 -5.17 -8.82 -14.11
CA LEU A 381 -3.81 -8.28 -14.23
C LEU A 381 -2.73 -9.36 -14.10
N THR A 382 -2.97 -10.41 -13.32
CA THR A 382 -1.97 -11.47 -13.09
C THR A 382 -2.00 -12.57 -14.15
N ASP A 383 -3.08 -12.71 -14.91
CA ASP A 383 -3.18 -13.71 -15.99
C ASP A 383 -2.21 -13.38 -17.16
N PRO A 384 -1.24 -14.27 -17.48
CA PRO A 384 -0.32 -14.07 -18.60
C PRO A 384 -1.00 -13.95 -19.98
N CYS A 385 -2.24 -14.43 -20.12
CA CYS A 385 -3.00 -14.41 -21.37
C CYS A 385 -3.66 -13.06 -21.65
N THR A 386 -4.11 -12.37 -20.60
CA THR A 386 -4.76 -11.05 -20.66
C THR A 386 -3.76 -9.91 -20.56
N ARG A 387 -2.53 -10.17 -20.11
CA ARG A 387 -1.47 -9.14 -19.96
C ARG A 387 -1.27 -8.26 -21.19
N LYS A 388 -1.37 -8.84 -22.39
CA LYS A 388 -1.25 -8.10 -23.66
C LYS A 388 -2.31 -7.01 -23.87
N GLU A 389 -3.41 -7.07 -23.13
CA GLU A 389 -4.49 -6.09 -23.25
C GLU A 389 -4.09 -4.76 -22.60
N TRP A 390 -3.22 -4.77 -21.59
CA TRP A 390 -2.90 -3.58 -20.80
C TRP A 390 -1.39 -3.26 -20.71
N ASP A 391 -0.50 -4.24 -20.86
CA ASP A 391 0.95 -4.04 -20.70
C ASP A 391 1.67 -3.90 -22.05
N VAL A 392 2.25 -2.72 -22.28
CA VAL A 392 3.10 -2.48 -23.47
C VAL A 392 4.34 -3.38 -23.49
N LEU A 393 4.83 -3.85 -22.34
CA LEU A 393 6.00 -4.74 -22.27
C LEU A 393 5.72 -6.16 -22.76
N SER A 394 4.46 -6.51 -22.98
CA SER A 394 4.07 -7.81 -23.56
C SER A 394 4.42 -7.95 -25.04
N LEU A 395 4.80 -6.83 -25.71
CA LEU A 395 5.07 -6.77 -27.15
C LEU A 395 3.89 -7.32 -27.99
N ASN A 396 2.66 -7.06 -27.54
CA ASN A 396 1.40 -7.57 -28.10
C ASN A 396 1.30 -9.12 -28.15
N GLY A 397 2.19 -9.81 -27.43
CA GLY A 397 2.29 -11.26 -27.36
C GLY A 397 1.83 -11.82 -26.01
N ALA A 398 1.62 -13.13 -25.98
CA ALA A 398 1.43 -13.83 -24.70
C ALA A 398 2.75 -13.86 -23.92
N MET A 399 2.64 -13.79 -22.59
CA MET A 399 3.77 -13.96 -21.69
C MET A 399 3.95 -15.43 -21.32
N GLU A 400 5.18 -15.84 -21.11
CA GLU A 400 5.55 -17.14 -20.56
C GLU A 400 6.12 -16.96 -19.16
N GLU A 401 5.56 -17.66 -18.19
CA GLU A 401 6.14 -17.79 -16.86
C GLU A 401 7.21 -18.87 -16.88
N ILE A 402 8.45 -18.46 -16.59
CA ILE A 402 9.64 -19.32 -16.61
C ILE A 402 9.91 -19.86 -15.22
N ILE A 403 9.69 -19.03 -14.20
CA ILE A 403 9.87 -19.36 -12.80
C ILE A 403 8.66 -18.79 -12.05
N GLY A 404 8.05 -19.61 -11.20
CA GLY A 404 7.02 -19.21 -10.25
C GLY A 404 7.34 -19.75 -8.87
N ILE A 405 7.42 -18.87 -7.87
CA ILE A 405 7.80 -19.16 -6.49
C ILE A 405 6.68 -18.63 -5.58
N PRO A 406 5.84 -19.50 -5.01
CA PRO A 406 4.89 -19.14 -3.97
C PRO A 406 5.57 -18.43 -2.79
N THR A 407 5.06 -17.28 -2.38
CA THR A 407 5.50 -16.50 -1.20
C THR A 407 4.49 -16.53 -0.06
N CYS A 408 3.25 -16.96 -0.33
CA CYS A 408 2.25 -17.30 0.67
C CYS A 408 1.27 -18.31 0.07
N GLN A 409 1.23 -19.54 0.62
CA GLN A 409 0.42 -20.63 0.07
C GLN A 409 -1.09 -20.34 0.15
N GLU A 410 -1.56 -19.73 1.23
CA GLU A 410 -2.99 -19.50 1.46
C GLU A 410 -3.59 -18.43 0.54
N SER A 411 -2.79 -17.48 0.06
CA SER A 411 -3.29 -16.31 -0.66
C SER A 411 -2.94 -16.28 -2.15
N GLY A 412 -2.26 -17.31 -2.66
CA GLY A 412 -1.82 -17.36 -4.06
C GLY A 412 -0.73 -16.34 -4.41
N SER A 413 -0.14 -15.69 -3.40
CA SER A 413 0.95 -14.73 -3.60
C SER A 413 2.22 -15.45 -4.02
N HIS A 414 2.91 -14.89 -5.01
CA HIS A 414 4.09 -15.50 -5.61
C HIS A 414 4.98 -14.45 -6.26
N VAL A 415 6.25 -14.79 -6.38
CA VAL A 415 7.19 -14.10 -7.27
C VAL A 415 7.33 -14.92 -8.53
N SER A 416 7.27 -14.26 -9.68
CA SER A 416 7.43 -14.88 -10.98
C SER A 416 8.47 -14.16 -11.82
N LEU A 417 9.18 -14.92 -12.66
CA LEU A 417 9.99 -14.39 -13.74
C LEU A 417 9.30 -14.71 -15.07
N LEU A 418 8.88 -13.66 -15.77
CA LEU A 418 8.15 -13.76 -17.03
C LEU A 418 9.03 -13.39 -18.21
N ARG A 419 8.73 -13.93 -19.38
CA ARG A 419 9.35 -13.59 -20.66
C ARG A 419 8.29 -13.39 -21.75
N PRO A 420 8.40 -12.35 -22.59
CA PRO A 420 7.57 -12.23 -23.78
C PRO A 420 7.87 -13.38 -24.77
N LYS A 421 6.84 -14.08 -25.25
CA LYS A 421 7.03 -15.13 -26.29
C LYS A 421 7.47 -14.55 -27.62
N LEU A 422 7.06 -13.31 -27.91
CA LEU A 422 7.46 -12.54 -29.09
C LEU A 422 8.55 -11.56 -28.66
N GLY A 423 9.82 -11.97 -28.70
CA GLY A 423 10.95 -11.14 -28.29
C GLY A 423 12.29 -11.80 -28.58
N ASP A 424 13.39 -11.09 -28.34
CA ASP A 424 14.77 -11.59 -28.56
C ASP A 424 15.27 -12.55 -27.46
N GLY A 425 14.41 -12.83 -26.46
CA GLY A 425 14.70 -13.71 -25.33
C GLY A 425 15.60 -13.12 -24.25
N LYS A 426 16.05 -11.86 -24.39
CA LYS A 426 16.99 -11.21 -23.45
C LYS A 426 16.29 -10.44 -22.33
N MET A 427 15.06 -9.99 -22.57
CA MET A 427 14.27 -9.25 -21.61
C MET A 427 13.41 -10.19 -20.77
N PHE A 428 13.49 -10.02 -19.45
CA PHE A 428 12.62 -10.67 -18.49
C PHE A 428 11.85 -9.61 -17.69
N ILE A 429 10.76 -10.04 -17.07
CA ILE A 429 9.99 -9.22 -16.14
C ILE A 429 9.97 -9.95 -14.80
N LEU A 430 10.62 -9.36 -13.80
CA LEU A 430 10.43 -9.77 -12.42
C LEU A 430 9.07 -9.25 -11.96
N GLN A 431 8.26 -10.10 -11.36
CA GLN A 431 6.91 -9.77 -10.92
C GLN A 431 6.66 -10.32 -9.52
N GLU A 432 6.15 -9.47 -8.63
CA GLU A 432 5.53 -9.87 -7.36
C GLU A 432 4.01 -9.71 -7.48
N CYS A 433 3.31 -10.82 -7.28
CA CYS A 433 1.87 -10.87 -7.13
C CYS A 433 1.56 -11.08 -5.64
N ARG A 434 0.85 -10.13 -5.02
CA ARG A 434 0.40 -10.24 -3.65
C ARG A 434 -1.11 -10.07 -3.58
N SER A 435 -1.79 -10.97 -2.90
CA SER A 435 -3.18 -10.80 -2.51
C SER A 435 -3.32 -11.17 -1.03
N ASP A 436 -4.08 -10.39 -0.29
CA ASP A 436 -4.45 -10.66 1.08
C ASP A 436 -5.89 -10.19 1.34
N ASP A 437 -6.38 -10.42 2.55
CA ASP A 437 -7.77 -10.12 2.93
C ASP A 437 -8.12 -8.63 2.85
N PHE A 438 -7.13 -7.74 2.71
CA PHE A 438 -7.33 -6.30 2.61
C PHE A 438 -7.03 -5.74 1.22
N SER A 439 -5.92 -6.16 0.60
CA SER A 439 -5.37 -5.54 -0.61
C SER A 439 -4.81 -6.57 -1.58
N SER A 440 -4.78 -6.21 -2.85
CA SER A 440 -4.06 -6.96 -3.88
C SER A 440 -3.13 -6.04 -4.63
N THR A 441 -1.89 -6.47 -4.84
CA THR A 441 -0.83 -5.69 -5.44
C THR A 441 -0.13 -6.51 -6.51
N LEU A 442 0.03 -5.92 -7.68
CA LEU A 442 0.88 -6.45 -8.75
C LEU A 442 2.02 -5.46 -8.97
N VAL A 443 3.25 -5.86 -8.69
CA VAL A 443 4.44 -5.04 -8.95
C VAL A 443 5.34 -5.79 -9.91
N TYR A 444 5.85 -5.09 -10.91
CA TYR A 444 6.76 -5.67 -11.87
C TYR A 444 7.85 -4.69 -12.29
N ALA A 445 8.98 -5.24 -12.70
CA ALA A 445 10.08 -4.46 -13.24
C ALA A 445 10.84 -5.25 -14.32
N PRO A 446 11.35 -4.58 -15.36
CA PRO A 446 12.22 -5.22 -16.33
C PRO A 446 13.51 -5.69 -15.65
N ALA A 447 13.99 -6.87 -16.04
CA ALA A 447 15.21 -7.49 -15.53
C ALA A 447 15.93 -8.26 -16.65
N ASP A 448 17.23 -8.48 -16.47
CA ASP A 448 18.01 -9.44 -17.25
C ASP A 448 18.63 -10.49 -16.32
N MET A 449 19.06 -11.61 -16.90
CA MET A 449 19.67 -12.69 -16.13
C MET A 449 21.02 -12.31 -15.51
N ILE A 450 21.73 -11.33 -16.05
CA ILE A 450 23.02 -10.89 -15.49
C ILE A 450 22.77 -10.19 -14.15
N SER A 451 21.80 -9.27 -14.10
CA SER A 451 21.33 -8.60 -12.89
C SER A 451 20.80 -9.58 -11.86
N ILE A 452 19.96 -10.54 -12.28
CA ILE A 452 19.43 -11.57 -11.37
C ILE A 452 20.59 -12.41 -10.79
N ASN A 453 21.52 -12.86 -11.63
CA ASN A 453 22.68 -13.62 -11.17
C ASN A 453 23.63 -12.80 -10.29
N ALA A 454 23.72 -11.49 -10.49
CA ALA A 454 24.45 -10.60 -9.59
C ALA A 454 23.77 -10.52 -8.22
N ALA A 455 22.44 -10.37 -8.18
CA ALA A 455 21.68 -10.40 -6.93
C ALA A 455 21.85 -11.73 -6.16
N VAL A 456 21.98 -12.86 -6.87
CA VAL A 456 22.31 -14.17 -6.27
C VAL A 456 23.71 -14.19 -5.63
N ARG A 457 24.68 -13.47 -6.20
CA ARG A 457 26.03 -13.35 -5.61
C ARG A 457 26.07 -12.39 -4.43
N GLU A 458 25.21 -11.39 -4.44
CA GLU A 458 25.13 -10.33 -3.43
C GLU A 458 24.16 -10.63 -2.27
N VAL A 459 23.56 -11.83 -2.23
CA VAL A 459 22.51 -12.24 -1.27
C VAL A 459 22.83 -11.69 0.12
N GLY A 460 22.11 -10.65 0.51
CA GLY A 460 22.08 -10.11 1.87
C GLY A 460 22.70 -8.73 2.16
N THR A 461 23.33 -7.98 1.23
CA THR A 461 24.15 -6.82 1.70
C THR A 461 23.91 -5.42 1.14
N THR A 462 23.19 -5.16 0.05
CA THR A 462 23.21 -3.77 -0.50
C THR A 462 21.85 -3.17 -0.86
N GLY A 463 20.79 -3.96 -1.04
CA GLY A 463 19.50 -3.44 -1.49
C GLY A 463 19.61 -2.65 -2.80
N LYS A 464 20.64 -2.89 -3.62
CA LYS A 464 20.88 -2.17 -4.88
C LYS A 464 20.82 -3.13 -6.05
N PHE A 465 19.61 -3.41 -6.48
CA PHE A 465 19.34 -4.13 -7.72
C PHE A 465 19.39 -3.14 -8.90
N VAL A 466 20.25 -3.42 -9.89
CA VAL A 466 20.43 -2.59 -11.09
C VAL A 466 20.23 -3.41 -12.36
N TYR A 467 19.61 -2.83 -13.38
CA TYR A 467 19.39 -3.40 -14.72
C TYR A 467 20.22 -2.59 -15.73
N ASN A 468 21.09 -3.24 -16.50
CA ASN A 468 22.01 -2.55 -17.43
C ASN A 468 22.77 -1.36 -16.80
N GLY A 469 23.23 -1.51 -15.55
CA GLY A 469 23.94 -0.45 -14.82
C GLY A 469 23.05 0.71 -14.32
N LYS A 470 21.73 0.61 -14.47
CA LYS A 470 20.75 1.62 -14.02
C LYS A 470 19.89 1.09 -12.86
N PRO A 471 19.37 1.96 -11.97
CA PRO A 471 18.43 1.54 -10.93
C PRO A 471 17.20 0.87 -11.54
N ILE A 472 16.73 -0.19 -10.90
CA ILE A 472 15.48 -0.86 -11.31
C ILE A 472 14.30 -0.06 -10.78
N LEU A 473 13.39 0.25 -11.69
CA LEU A 473 12.24 1.11 -11.45
C LEU A 473 10.96 0.28 -11.54
N PRO A 474 10.31 -0.04 -10.40
CA PRO A 474 9.07 -0.78 -10.43
C PRO A 474 7.92 0.00 -11.04
N SER A 475 7.02 -0.74 -11.65
CA SER A 475 5.72 -0.33 -12.13
C SER A 475 4.68 -1.26 -11.56
N GLY A 476 3.44 -0.80 -11.39
CA GLY A 476 2.43 -1.69 -10.85
C GLY A 476 1.11 -1.07 -10.44
N PHE A 477 0.36 -1.90 -9.72
CA PHE A 477 -1.03 -1.69 -9.37
C PHE A 477 -1.24 -2.04 -7.90
N ILE A 478 -1.93 -1.17 -7.16
CA ILE A 478 -2.40 -1.43 -5.80
C ILE A 478 -3.92 -1.36 -5.83
N ILE A 479 -4.57 -2.44 -5.45
CA ILE A 479 -6.02 -2.64 -5.53
C ILE A 479 -6.55 -2.86 -4.12
N VAL A 480 -7.57 -2.09 -3.76
CA VAL A 480 -8.26 -2.19 -2.46
C VAL A 480 -9.77 -2.13 -2.69
N PRO A 481 -10.60 -2.62 -1.74
CA PRO A 481 -12.04 -2.43 -1.82
C PRO A 481 -12.40 -0.93 -1.82
N GLU A 482 -13.48 -0.55 -2.52
CA GLU A 482 -13.95 0.84 -2.54
C GLU A 482 -14.44 1.33 -1.16
N GLY A 483 -14.84 0.39 -0.31
CA GLY A 483 -15.53 0.64 0.95
C GLY A 483 -17.05 0.64 0.77
N GLN A 484 -17.78 0.11 1.75
CA GLN A 484 -19.25 0.12 1.74
C GLN A 484 -19.79 1.51 2.14
N PRO A 485 -20.95 1.94 1.61
CA PRO A 485 -21.62 3.12 2.12
C PRO A 485 -21.98 2.95 3.60
N ILE A 486 -21.74 3.99 4.39
CA ILE A 486 -22.16 4.06 5.80
C ILE A 486 -23.67 4.37 5.80
N GLU A 487 -24.51 3.38 5.56
CA GLU A 487 -25.96 3.57 5.71
C GLU A 487 -26.34 3.47 7.19
N LYS A 488 -26.66 4.62 7.80
CA LYS A 488 -27.23 4.75 9.15
C LYS A 488 -28.77 4.70 9.16
N THR A 489 -29.39 4.05 8.18
CA THR A 489 -30.86 3.95 8.11
C THR A 489 -31.32 2.51 8.31
N PRO A 490 -31.80 2.15 9.51
CA PRO A 490 -32.50 0.89 9.69
C PRO A 490 -33.88 1.02 9.04
N GLY A 491 -34.11 0.34 7.91
CA GLY A 491 -35.48 0.21 7.38
C GLY A 491 -35.69 -0.02 5.89
N SER A 492 -34.67 0.03 5.02
CA SER A 492 -34.89 -0.39 3.62
C SER A 492 -34.44 -1.83 3.41
N GLU A 493 -35.40 -2.75 3.43
CA GLU A 493 -35.28 -4.05 2.76
C GLU A 493 -35.18 -3.79 1.24
N ALA A 494 -34.03 -3.30 0.78
CA ALA A 494 -33.69 -3.33 -0.62
C ALA A 494 -33.17 -4.74 -0.92
N GLU A 495 -33.89 -5.41 -1.80
CA GLU A 495 -33.66 -6.78 -2.26
C GLU A 495 -32.18 -7.08 -2.48
N ARG A 496 -31.77 -8.24 -1.96
CA ARG A 496 -30.45 -8.84 -2.12
C ARG A 496 -30.17 -9.14 -3.59
N MET A 497 -29.72 -8.15 -4.33
CA MET A 497 -28.79 -8.36 -5.41
C MET A 497 -27.41 -8.25 -4.77
N GLU A 498 -26.55 -9.28 -4.92
CA GLU A 498 -25.13 -9.17 -4.57
C GLU A 498 -24.61 -7.85 -5.11
N THR A 499 -24.41 -6.84 -4.25
CA THR A 499 -23.78 -5.61 -4.66
C THR A 499 -22.35 -6.01 -5.00
N LYS A 500 -22.09 -6.23 -6.29
CA LYS A 500 -20.76 -6.52 -6.84
C LYS A 500 -19.87 -5.38 -6.38
N GLY A 501 -19.12 -5.60 -5.30
CA GLY A 501 -18.34 -4.55 -4.66
C GLY A 501 -17.38 -3.91 -5.66
N GLY A 502 -17.26 -2.59 -5.61
CA GLY A 502 -16.27 -1.87 -6.40
C GLY A 502 -14.86 -1.99 -5.82
N SER A 503 -13.88 -1.60 -6.61
CA SER A 503 -12.48 -1.48 -6.20
C SER A 503 -11.93 -0.09 -6.47
N LEU A 504 -10.93 0.27 -5.69
CA LEU A 504 -10.06 1.41 -5.95
C LEU A 504 -8.72 0.85 -6.40
N MET A 505 -8.22 1.36 -7.52
CA MET A 505 -6.95 0.95 -8.10
C MET A 505 -6.02 2.15 -8.21
N THR A 506 -4.84 2.07 -7.62
CA THR A 506 -3.74 3.01 -7.87
C THR A 506 -2.78 2.37 -8.87
N VAL A 507 -2.52 3.08 -9.97
CA VAL A 507 -1.55 2.69 -11.01
C VAL A 507 -0.35 3.60 -10.89
N ALA A 508 0.87 3.05 -10.99
CA ALA A 508 2.07 3.86 -11.03
C ALA A 508 3.15 3.30 -11.97
N PHE A 509 3.73 4.20 -12.76
CA PHE A 509 4.85 3.94 -13.65
C PHE A 509 6.01 4.87 -13.33
N GLN A 510 7.22 4.35 -13.54
CA GLN A 510 8.46 5.04 -13.22
C GLN A 510 9.40 5.08 -14.41
N LEU A 511 10.04 6.24 -14.59
CA LEU A 511 11.01 6.48 -15.65
C LEU A 511 12.29 7.11 -15.07
N LEU A 512 13.44 6.66 -15.54
CA LEU A 512 14.73 7.29 -15.23
C LEU A 512 15.06 8.33 -16.28
N ILE A 513 15.30 9.56 -15.87
CA ILE A 513 15.73 10.66 -16.73
C ILE A 513 17.15 11.07 -16.34
N SER A 514 18.05 11.13 -17.33
CA SER A 514 19.41 11.65 -17.18
C SER A 514 19.48 13.12 -17.59
N SER A 515 20.31 13.90 -16.90
CA SER A 515 20.59 15.31 -17.19
C SER A 515 21.22 15.55 -18.57
N GLU A 516 21.67 14.50 -19.26
CA GLU A 516 22.19 14.58 -20.63
C GLU A 516 21.08 14.77 -21.68
N HIS A 517 19.81 14.60 -21.31
CA HIS A 517 18.69 14.81 -22.22
C HIS A 517 18.30 16.29 -22.30
N PRO A 518 18.07 16.85 -23.51
CA PRO A 518 17.51 18.18 -23.67
C PRO A 518 16.18 18.34 -22.92
N LEU A 519 15.90 19.54 -22.39
CA LEU A 519 14.66 19.83 -21.65
C LEU A 519 13.39 19.50 -22.45
N ASN A 520 13.38 19.80 -23.76
CA ASN A 520 12.26 19.46 -24.64
C ASN A 520 12.00 17.95 -24.69
N SER A 521 13.06 17.14 -24.73
CA SER A 521 12.96 15.68 -24.71
C SER A 521 12.47 15.15 -23.35
N THR A 522 12.79 15.83 -22.24
CA THR A 522 12.26 15.49 -20.91
C THR A 522 10.74 15.68 -20.85
N VAL A 523 10.25 16.80 -21.39
CA VAL A 523 8.81 17.10 -21.45
C VAL A 523 8.07 16.06 -22.29
N GLU A 524 8.59 15.73 -23.49
CA GLU A 524 8.02 14.70 -24.36
C GLU A 524 7.96 13.32 -23.67
N LEU A 525 9.01 12.95 -22.94
CA LEU A 525 9.05 11.70 -22.17
C LEU A 525 8.00 11.65 -21.05
N ILE A 526 7.80 12.77 -20.34
CA ILE A 526 6.75 12.88 -19.32
C ILE A 526 5.37 12.74 -19.96
N GLN A 527 5.12 13.42 -21.08
CA GLN A 527 3.85 13.32 -21.82
C GLN A 527 3.58 11.89 -22.29
N MET A 528 4.59 11.20 -22.83
CA MET A 528 4.49 9.79 -23.21
C MET A 528 4.15 8.90 -22.03
N MET A 529 4.79 9.10 -20.87
CA MET A 529 4.51 8.32 -19.66
C MET A 529 3.08 8.56 -19.15
N VAL A 530 2.59 9.78 -19.24
CA VAL A 530 1.21 10.13 -18.85
C VAL A 530 0.20 9.49 -19.79
N ALA A 531 0.44 9.56 -21.09
CA ALA A 531 -0.36 8.86 -22.09
C ALA A 531 -0.35 7.33 -21.83
N LEU A 532 0.80 6.75 -21.48
CA LEU A 532 0.92 5.33 -21.12
C LEU A 532 0.06 4.97 -19.90
N VAL A 533 0.08 5.79 -18.83
CA VAL A 533 -0.79 5.59 -17.66
C VAL A 533 -2.27 5.64 -18.05
N CYS A 534 -2.69 6.67 -18.79
CA CYS A 534 -4.08 6.81 -19.24
C CYS A 534 -4.53 5.63 -20.10
N ASN A 535 -3.74 5.28 -21.12
CA ASN A 535 -4.05 4.16 -22.02
C ASN A 535 -4.12 2.83 -21.26
N THR A 536 -3.23 2.60 -20.28
CA THR A 536 -3.26 1.40 -19.44
C THR A 536 -4.57 1.34 -18.64
N VAL A 537 -4.98 2.45 -18.02
CA VAL A 537 -6.24 2.53 -17.27
C VAL A 537 -7.44 2.25 -18.18
N ASP A 538 -7.50 2.86 -19.36
CA ASP A 538 -8.59 2.69 -20.31
C ASP A 538 -8.65 1.25 -20.86
N ASN A 539 -7.50 0.66 -21.14
CA ASN A 539 -7.39 -0.73 -21.55
C ASN A 539 -7.87 -1.70 -20.46
N ILE A 540 -7.51 -1.46 -19.19
CA ILE A 540 -8.00 -2.25 -18.06
C ILE A 540 -9.53 -2.11 -17.93
N LYS A 541 -10.06 -0.88 -18.01
CA LYS A 541 -11.51 -0.64 -17.99
C LYS A 541 -12.23 -1.37 -19.14
N SER A 542 -11.64 -1.36 -20.33
CA SER A 542 -12.16 -2.05 -21.52
C SER A 542 -12.14 -3.58 -21.35
N GLY A 543 -10.99 -4.16 -20.99
CA GLY A 543 -10.81 -5.61 -20.80
C GLY A 543 -11.70 -6.17 -19.67
N LEU A 544 -11.91 -5.39 -18.61
CA LEU A 544 -12.83 -5.74 -17.52
C LEU A 544 -14.31 -5.52 -17.86
N LYS A 545 -14.62 -4.87 -18.99
CA LYS A 545 -15.96 -4.45 -19.41
C LYS A 545 -16.64 -3.54 -18.39
N CYS A 546 -15.90 -2.57 -17.87
CA CYS A 546 -16.42 -1.55 -16.95
C CYS A 546 -17.43 -0.60 -17.62
N ASN A 547 -17.50 -0.61 -18.97
CA ASN A 547 -18.47 0.13 -19.77
C ASN A 547 -19.69 -0.75 -20.08
N CYS A 548 -20.58 -0.99 -19.12
CA CYS A 548 -21.94 -1.47 -19.41
C CYS A 548 -22.97 -0.40 -18.97
N PRO A 549 -23.96 -0.08 -19.82
CA PRO A 549 -24.85 1.06 -19.65
C PRO A 549 -25.96 0.74 -18.64
N SER A 550 -26.29 1.70 -17.77
CA SER A 550 -27.58 1.71 -17.08
C SER A 550 -28.52 2.69 -17.80
N TYR A 551 -29.68 2.16 -18.19
CA TYR A 551 -30.86 2.80 -18.78
C TYR A 551 -30.85 3.06 -20.30
N GLU A 552 -31.25 2.03 -21.06
CA GLU A 552 -32.09 2.27 -22.24
C GLU A 552 -33.38 2.94 -21.77
N HIS A 553 -33.61 4.19 -22.16
CA HIS A 553 -34.96 4.73 -22.17
C HIS A 553 -35.75 3.96 -23.24
N GLU A 554 -36.78 3.21 -22.82
CA GLU A 554 -37.84 2.77 -23.71
C GLU A 554 -38.33 3.97 -24.56
N PRO A 555 -38.59 3.79 -25.86
CA PRO A 555 -39.17 4.85 -26.67
C PRO A 555 -40.61 5.08 -26.19
N THR A 556 -40.86 6.23 -25.56
CA THR A 556 -42.20 6.70 -25.25
C THR A 556 -42.96 6.97 -26.54
N ASN A 557 -43.79 5.99 -26.93
CA ASN A 557 -44.84 6.16 -27.92
C ASN A 557 -45.81 7.23 -27.42
N SER A 558 -45.61 8.47 -27.85
CA SER A 558 -46.52 9.58 -27.60
C SER A 558 -47.21 9.93 -28.90
N GLN A 559 -48.33 9.26 -29.16
CA GLN A 559 -49.32 9.73 -30.13
C GLN A 559 -49.91 11.05 -29.61
N THR A 560 -49.49 12.17 -30.19
CA THR A 560 -50.19 13.45 -30.00
C THR A 560 -51.25 13.57 -31.10
N VAL A 561 -52.49 13.31 -30.71
CA VAL A 561 -53.70 13.68 -31.45
C VAL A 561 -53.75 15.21 -31.52
N ILE A 562 -53.56 15.77 -32.71
CA ILE A 562 -53.89 17.18 -33.00
C ILE A 562 -55.30 17.18 -33.59
N SER A 563 -56.28 17.56 -32.77
CA SER A 563 -57.58 18.04 -33.22
C SER A 563 -57.55 19.56 -33.29
N LYS A 564 -57.88 20.05 -34.50
CA LYS A 564 -58.21 21.41 -34.94
C LYS A 564 -58.83 22.31 -33.87
N GLU A 565 -58.46 23.60 -33.86
CA GLU A 565 -59.32 24.70 -34.35
C GLU A 565 -58.63 26.07 -34.20
N LEU A 566 -58.83 26.89 -35.25
CA LEU A 566 -58.52 28.33 -35.46
C LEU A 566 -57.07 28.74 -35.71
#